data_AF-A0A100W8Y1-F1
#
_entry.id   AF-A0A100W8Y1-F1
#
_cell.length_a   1.000
_cell.length_b   1.000
_cell.length_c   1.000
_cell.angle_alpha   90.00
_cell.angle_beta   90.00
_cell.angle_gamma   90.00
#
_symmetry.space_group_name_H-M   'P 1'
#
loop_
_entity.id
_entity.type
_entity.pdbx_description
1 polymer ?
#
loop_
_entity_poly.entity_id
_entity_poly.type
_entity_poly.pdbx_seq_one_letter_code
_entity_poly.pdbx_strand_id
1 'polypeptide(L)'
;MLVASRLPLWVPDLDEIRDGAIRLTVPLVDDVIQIGLGGRYDVGSIDVLKWPAGLLVRRTDGRPLQARIIRDEPVTVLRAPVPRLALRRVGPGWWLARDAMPAGRMEDLGQLVRTIAIFGLAKQSGATTSAAI
;
A
#
# COMPACT_ATOMS: atom_id res chain seq x y z
N MET A 1 -7.22 -10.77 21.28
CA MET A 1 -8.50 -10.29 20.70
C MET A 1 -8.17 -9.36 19.53
N LEU A 2 -8.37 -9.80 18.29
CA LEU A 2 -8.12 -8.96 17.11
C LEU A 2 -9.31 -8.01 16.94
N VAL A 3 -9.14 -6.73 17.29
CA VAL A 3 -10.11 -5.70 16.93
C VAL A 3 -9.92 -5.43 15.44
N ALA A 4 -10.80 -6.01 14.62
CA ALA A 4 -10.96 -5.65 13.22
C ALA A 4 -11.35 -4.18 13.14
N SER A 5 -10.37 -3.29 12.96
CA SER A 5 -10.64 -1.86 12.94
C SER A 5 -11.50 -1.50 11.72
N ARG A 6 -12.66 -0.89 11.99
CA ARG A 6 -13.61 -0.39 10.98
C ARG A 6 -13.46 1.12 10.75
N LEU A 7 -12.37 1.73 11.21
CA LEU A 7 -12.16 3.16 11.06
C LEU A 7 -11.72 3.50 9.63
N PRO A 8 -12.34 4.52 8.99
CA PRO A 8 -11.86 5.04 7.73
C PRO A 8 -10.45 5.64 7.85
N LEU A 9 -9.67 5.48 6.78
CA LEU A 9 -8.38 6.09 6.53
C LEU A 9 -8.59 7.34 5.68
N TRP A 10 -7.99 8.46 6.08
CA TRP A 10 -7.90 9.65 5.24
C TRP A 10 -6.67 9.55 4.33
N VAL A 11 -6.89 9.19 3.06
CA VAL A 11 -5.85 9.09 2.03
C VAL A 11 -6.37 9.68 0.71
N PRO A 12 -6.41 11.02 0.58
CA PRO A 12 -6.90 11.68 -0.62
C PRO A 12 -6.09 11.34 -1.88
N ASP A 13 -4.79 11.06 -1.71
CA ASP A 13 -3.88 10.69 -2.81
C ASP A 13 -4.35 9.44 -3.60
N LEU A 14 -5.15 8.56 -2.97
CA LEU A 14 -5.74 7.41 -3.66
C LEU A 14 -6.80 7.79 -4.69
N ASP A 15 -7.47 8.93 -4.51
CA ASP A 15 -8.47 9.42 -5.46
C ASP A 15 -7.80 10.00 -6.72
N GLU A 16 -6.53 10.38 -6.64
CA GLU A 16 -5.75 10.92 -7.75
C GLU A 16 -5.14 9.82 -8.64
N ILE A 17 -4.98 8.60 -8.11
CA ILE A 17 -4.51 7.46 -8.88
C ILE A 17 -5.57 7.10 -9.92
N ARG A 18 -5.16 7.06 -11.19
CA ARG A 18 -6.03 6.60 -12.28
C ARG A 18 -6.42 5.14 -12.06
N ASP A 19 -7.66 4.80 -12.37
CA ASP A 19 -8.14 3.43 -12.32
C ASP A 19 -7.34 2.51 -13.28
N GLY A 20 -7.22 1.24 -12.90
CA GLY A 20 -6.43 0.25 -13.61
C GLY A 20 -5.45 -0.50 -12.71
N ALA A 21 -4.54 -1.23 -13.34
CA ALA A 21 -3.50 -2.00 -12.67
C ALA A 21 -2.14 -1.30 -12.76
N ILE A 22 -1.46 -1.18 -11.62
CA ILE A 22 -0.12 -0.60 -11.50
C ILE A 22 0.77 -1.62 -10.79
N ARG A 23 1.89 -1.98 -11.40
CA ARG A 23 2.93 -2.76 -10.72
C ARG A 23 3.91 -1.82 -10.03
N LEU A 24 4.13 -1.98 -8.74
CA LEU A 24 5.14 -1.21 -8.00
C LEU A 24 6.26 -2.12 -7.53
N THR A 25 7.49 -1.61 -7.61
CA THR A 25 8.67 -2.24 -7.01
C THR A 25 8.80 -1.75 -5.58
N VAL A 26 9.05 -2.66 -4.64
CA VAL A 26 9.13 -2.34 -3.20
C VAL A 26 10.37 -2.97 -2.58
N PRO A 27 11.06 -2.30 -1.65
CA PRO A 27 12.20 -2.91 -0.95
C PRO A 27 11.69 -4.01 0.00
N LEU A 28 12.41 -5.13 0.02
CA LEU A 28 12.15 -6.28 0.88
C LEU A 28 13.35 -6.56 1.78
N VAL A 29 13.06 -6.83 3.06
CA VAL A 29 14.02 -7.39 4.03
C VAL A 29 13.27 -8.46 4.82
N ASP A 30 13.80 -9.67 4.87
CA ASP A 30 13.16 -10.84 5.50
C ASP A 30 11.71 -11.06 5.04
N ASP A 31 11.46 -10.90 3.74
CA ASP A 31 10.14 -11.00 3.11
C ASP A 31 9.11 -9.94 3.56
N VAL A 32 9.57 -8.88 4.26
CA VAL A 32 8.77 -7.75 4.73
C VAL A 32 9.06 -6.51 3.91
N ILE A 33 8.00 -5.84 3.44
CA ILE A 33 8.09 -4.55 2.74
C ILE A 33 8.58 -3.48 3.71
N GLN A 34 9.64 -2.76 3.34
CA GLN A 34 10.21 -1.71 4.16
C GLN A 34 9.77 -0.33 3.66
N ILE A 35 9.31 0.54 4.57
CA ILE A 35 8.90 1.91 4.26
C ILE A 35 9.86 2.86 4.95
N GLY A 36 10.40 3.84 4.21
CA GLY A 36 11.35 4.82 4.74
C GLY A 36 12.80 4.34 4.78
N LEU A 37 13.10 3.18 4.20
CA LEU A 37 14.45 2.63 4.13
C LEU A 37 15.24 3.27 2.96
N GLY A 38 16.42 3.84 3.25
CA GLY A 38 17.33 4.39 2.23
C GLY A 38 18.53 3.47 1.99
N GLY A 39 18.99 3.31 0.75
CA GLY A 39 20.11 2.41 0.39
C GLY A 39 19.76 1.36 -0.67
N ARG A 40 20.61 0.33 -0.82
CA ARG A 40 20.40 -0.80 -1.75
C ARG A 40 19.87 -2.01 -0.99
N TYR A 41 18.78 -2.59 -1.49
CA TYR A 41 18.09 -3.72 -0.89
C TYR A 41 17.56 -4.65 -1.97
N ASP A 42 17.26 -5.88 -1.59
CA ASP A 42 16.44 -6.75 -2.42
C ASP A 42 15.08 -6.09 -2.65
N VAL A 43 14.51 -6.34 -3.83
CA VAL A 43 13.24 -5.77 -4.23
C VAL A 43 12.22 -6.85 -4.56
N GLY A 44 10.99 -6.61 -4.15
CA GLY A 44 9.81 -7.35 -4.57
C GLY A 44 8.94 -6.53 -5.50
N SER A 45 7.81 -7.12 -5.88
CA SER A 45 6.78 -6.43 -6.65
C SER A 45 5.40 -6.64 -6.05
N ILE A 46 4.60 -5.59 -6.07
CA ILE A 46 3.17 -5.61 -5.75
C ILE A 46 2.35 -5.18 -6.95
N ASP A 47 1.21 -5.82 -7.16
CA ASP A 47 0.17 -5.33 -8.05
C ASP A 47 -0.81 -4.48 -7.23
N VAL A 48 -1.07 -3.26 -7.70
CA VAL A 48 -2.09 -2.34 -7.19
C VAL A 48 -3.18 -2.25 -8.25
N LEU A 49 -4.36 -2.80 -7.97
CA LEU A 49 -5.54 -2.68 -8.80
C LEU A 49 -6.49 -1.66 -8.19
N LYS A 50 -6.78 -0.58 -8.91
CA LYS A 50 -7.62 0.53 -8.49
C LYS A 50 -8.85 0.65 -9.40
N TRP A 51 -10.01 0.87 -8.81
CA TRP A 51 -11.27 1.17 -9.51
C TRP A 51 -12.05 2.23 -8.72
N PRO A 52 -13.15 2.81 -9.24
CA PRO A 52 -13.79 3.98 -8.62
C PRO A 52 -14.19 3.79 -7.15
N ALA A 53 -14.60 2.56 -6.79
CA ALA A 53 -15.11 2.23 -5.46
C ALA A 53 -14.13 1.44 -4.57
N GLY A 54 -12.92 1.11 -5.07
CA GLY A 54 -12.06 0.17 -4.35
C GLY A 54 -10.63 0.11 -4.85
N LEU A 55 -9.80 -0.49 -4.01
CA LEU A 55 -8.40 -0.74 -4.28
C LEU A 55 -8.02 -2.11 -3.73
N LEU A 56 -7.14 -2.81 -4.44
CA LEU A 56 -6.59 -4.10 -4.05
C LEU A 56 -5.07 -4.05 -4.23
N VAL A 57 -4.34 -4.48 -3.21
CA VAL A 57 -2.89 -4.67 -3.28
C VAL A 57 -2.57 -6.10 -2.93
N ARG A 58 -1.68 -6.72 -3.69
CA ARG A 58 -1.14 -8.06 -3.42
C ARG A 58 0.30 -8.14 -3.94
N ARG A 59 1.10 -9.06 -3.39
CA ARG A 59 2.39 -9.38 -4.01
C ARG A 59 2.20 -10.14 -5.32
N THR A 60 3.12 -9.92 -6.25
CA THR A 60 3.08 -10.59 -7.57
C THR A 60 3.54 -12.03 -7.51
N ASP A 61 4.37 -12.37 -6.52
CA ASP A 61 4.92 -13.71 -6.28
C ASP A 61 3.96 -14.62 -5.48
N GLY A 62 2.77 -14.13 -5.14
CA GLY A 62 1.78 -14.88 -4.37
C GLY A 62 2.07 -14.99 -2.87
N ARG A 63 3.19 -14.45 -2.38
CA ARG A 63 3.48 -14.43 -0.94
C ARG A 63 2.58 -13.42 -0.21
N PRO A 64 2.35 -13.59 1.10
CA PRO A 64 1.60 -12.61 1.88
C PRO A 64 2.29 -11.24 1.93
N LEU A 65 1.48 -10.18 1.97
CA LEU A 65 1.91 -8.83 2.32
C LEU A 65 2.23 -8.75 3.81
N GLN A 66 3.41 -8.22 4.10
CA GLN A 66 3.81 -7.73 5.41
C GLN A 66 4.56 -6.41 5.20
N ALA A 67 4.42 -5.47 6.11
CA ALA A 67 5.04 -4.15 5.99
C ALA A 67 5.56 -3.64 7.33
N ARG A 68 6.69 -2.95 7.28
CA ARG A 68 7.35 -2.30 8.41
C ARG A 68 7.76 -0.90 8.02
N ILE A 69 7.52 0.06 8.91
CA ILE A 69 7.99 1.42 8.76
C ILE A 69 9.29 1.55 9.54
N ILE A 70 10.35 1.95 8.85
CA ILE A 70 11.66 2.19 9.44
C ILE A 70 11.67 3.61 10.02
N ARG A 71 11.88 3.67 11.33
CA ARG A 71 12.09 4.86 12.15
C ARG A 71 13.19 4.50 13.17
N ASP A 72 13.45 5.35 14.16
CA ASP A 72 14.39 5.04 15.26
C ASP A 72 14.07 3.67 15.90
N GLU A 73 12.78 3.36 16.05
CA GLU A 73 12.27 2.03 16.37
C GLU A 73 11.38 1.51 15.22
N PRO A 74 11.69 0.36 14.61
CA PRO A 74 10.89 -0.17 13.51
C PRO A 74 9.48 -0.57 13.92
N VAL A 75 8.48 -0.09 13.19
CA VAL A 75 7.07 -0.32 13.49
C VAL A 75 6.46 -1.31 12.50
N THR A 76 5.96 -2.43 13.00
CA THR A 76 5.23 -3.41 12.17
C THR A 76 3.82 -2.91 11.90
N VAL A 77 3.47 -2.72 10.62
CA VAL A 77 2.18 -2.15 10.20
C VAL A 77 1.07 -3.19 10.30
N LEU A 78 1.31 -4.41 9.81
CA LEU A 78 0.38 -5.53 9.86
C LEU A 78 0.89 -6.54 10.90
N ARG A 79 0.15 -6.73 11.99
CA ARG A 79 0.50 -7.66 13.08
C ARG A 79 0.64 -9.12 12.62
N ALA A 80 0.07 -9.47 11.47
CA ALA A 80 0.24 -10.75 10.81
C ALA A 80 0.30 -10.54 9.29
N PRO A 81 1.01 -11.42 8.55
CA PRO A 81 1.01 -11.37 7.09
C PRO A 81 -0.40 -11.59 6.51
N VAL A 82 -0.76 -10.85 5.46
CA VAL A 82 -2.08 -10.93 4.83
C VAL A 82 -1.96 -11.22 3.34
N PRO A 83 -2.85 -12.01 2.72
CA PRO A 83 -2.75 -12.33 1.30
C PRO A 83 -2.94 -11.09 0.40
N ARG A 84 -3.69 -10.11 0.87
CA ARG A 84 -4.03 -8.87 0.15
C ARG A 84 -4.46 -7.78 1.11
N LEU A 85 -4.22 -6.53 0.72
CA LEU A 85 -4.82 -5.34 1.31
C LEU A 85 -5.93 -4.87 0.39
N ALA A 86 -7.18 -4.92 0.84
CA ALA A 86 -8.33 -4.44 0.09
C ALA A 86 -8.90 -3.20 0.79
N LEU A 87 -9.19 -2.15 0.02
CA LEU A 87 -9.84 -0.94 0.51
C LEU A 87 -11.13 -0.69 -0.30
N ARG A 88 -12.14 -0.11 0.36
CA ARG A 88 -13.38 0.40 -0.23
C ARG A 88 -13.44 1.90 -0.03
N ARG A 89 -13.77 2.65 -1.06
CA ARG A 89 -14.04 4.09 -0.93
C ARG A 89 -15.35 4.29 -0.16
N VAL A 90 -15.33 5.13 0.87
CA VAL A 90 -16.52 5.47 1.68
C VAL A 90 -16.91 6.95 1.56
N GLY A 91 -16.02 7.77 0.98
CA GLY A 91 -16.25 9.16 0.60
C GLY A 91 -15.02 9.70 -0.15
N PRO A 92 -15.08 10.93 -0.68
CA PRO A 92 -13.89 11.58 -1.22
C PRO A 92 -12.76 11.59 -0.19
N GLY A 93 -11.60 11.07 -0.55
CA GLY A 93 -10.41 10.88 0.29
C GLY A 93 -10.54 9.89 1.45
N TRP A 94 -11.71 9.32 1.69
CA TRP A 94 -11.97 8.39 2.80
C TRP A 94 -12.08 6.95 2.32
N TRP A 95 -11.22 6.09 2.87
CA TRP A 95 -11.08 4.69 2.46
C TRP A 95 -11.18 3.75 3.66
N LEU A 96 -11.88 2.64 3.51
CA LEU A 96 -12.07 1.66 4.57
C LEU A 96 -11.41 0.33 4.18
N ALA A 97 -10.59 -0.24 5.07
CA ALA A 97 -10.08 -1.58 4.87
C ALA A 97 -11.24 -2.60 4.80
N ARG A 98 -11.29 -3.35 3.70
CA ARG A 98 -12.15 -4.52 3.57
C ARG A 98 -11.40 -5.66 4.25
N ASP A 99 -12.12 -6.44 5.04
CA ASP A 99 -11.60 -7.51 5.92
C ASP A 99 -11.01 -6.98 7.24
N ALA A 100 -11.00 -7.85 8.25
CA ALA A 100 -10.43 -7.60 9.56
C ALA A 100 -8.90 -7.48 9.47
N MET A 101 -8.42 -6.35 8.93
CA MET A 101 -6.99 -6.12 8.73
C MET A 101 -6.31 -6.11 10.10
N PRO A 102 -5.29 -6.98 10.33
CA PRO A 102 -4.62 -7.07 11.62
C PRO A 102 -3.64 -5.89 11.81
N ALA A 103 -4.09 -4.65 11.66
CA ALA A 103 -3.23 -3.48 11.75
C ALA A 103 -2.73 -3.25 13.19
N GLY A 104 -1.47 -2.81 13.32
CA GLY A 104 -0.87 -2.35 14.57
C GLY A 104 -1.60 -1.13 15.12
N ARG A 105 -1.39 -0.01 14.42
CA ARG A 105 -2.08 1.28 14.58
C ARG A 105 -2.64 1.71 13.23
N MET A 106 -3.74 2.46 13.24
CA MET A 106 -4.39 2.93 12.00
C MET A 106 -3.55 3.98 11.26
N GLU A 107 -2.78 4.78 11.99
CA GLU A 107 -1.86 5.78 11.42
C GLU A 107 -0.79 5.11 10.57
N ASP A 108 -0.24 3.99 11.02
CA ASP A 108 0.79 3.24 10.29
C ASP A 108 0.22 2.56 9.04
N LEU A 109 -1.02 2.05 9.13
CA LEU A 109 -1.74 1.55 7.95
C LEU A 109 -1.99 2.68 6.95
N GLY A 110 -2.42 3.85 7.43
CA GLY A 110 -2.59 5.05 6.62
C GLY A 110 -1.29 5.47 5.94
N GLN A 111 -0.15 5.41 6.65
CA GLN A 111 1.16 5.70 6.08
C GLN A 111 1.53 4.70 4.97
N LEU A 112 1.34 3.39 5.19
CA LEU A 112 1.56 2.38 4.14
C LEU A 112 0.73 2.68 2.89
N VAL A 113 -0.57 2.95 3.07
CA VAL A 113 -1.49 3.24 1.97
C VAL A 113 -1.10 4.53 1.24
N ARG A 114 -0.72 5.59 1.97
CA ARG A 114 -0.23 6.84 1.38
C ARG A 114 1.05 6.61 0.58
N THR A 115 2.00 5.82 1.09
CA THR A 115 3.22 5.47 0.36
C THR A 115 2.92 4.75 -0.96
N ILE A 116 2.00 3.79 -0.93
CA ILE A 116 1.52 3.12 -2.16
C ILE A 116 0.91 4.14 -3.13
N ALA A 117 0.13 5.10 -2.60
CA ALA A 117 -0.50 6.12 -3.43
C ALA A 117 0.52 7.01 -4.12
N ILE A 118 1.48 7.55 -3.37
CA ILE A 118 2.56 8.41 -3.88
C ILE A 118 3.36 7.68 -4.95
N PHE A 119 3.75 6.43 -4.73
CA PHE A 119 4.48 5.66 -5.75
C PHE A 119 3.62 5.30 -6.97
N GLY A 120 2.33 5.02 -6.76
CA GLY A 120 1.36 4.83 -7.84
C GLY A 120 1.27 6.06 -8.74
N LEU A 121 1.11 7.24 -8.13
CA LEU A 121 1.07 8.53 -8.82
C LEU A 121 2.38 8.81 -9.55
N ALA A 122 3.53 8.68 -8.87
CA ALA A 122 4.84 8.89 -9.49
C ALA A 122 5.04 8.00 -10.72
N LYS A 123 4.60 6.74 -10.65
CA LYS A 123 4.67 5.80 -11.77
C LYS A 123 3.74 6.19 -12.93
N GLN A 124 2.52 6.61 -12.65
CA GLN A 124 1.56 7.05 -13.68
C GLN A 124 1.99 8.36 -14.34
N SER A 125 2.56 9.29 -13.57
CA SER A 125 3.12 10.54 -14.09
C SER A 125 4.38 10.30 -14.92
N GLY A 126 5.28 9.41 -14.49
CA GLY A 126 6.45 9.02 -15.26
C GLY A 126 6.12 8.22 -16.53
N ALA A 127 5.02 7.45 -16.55
CA ALA A 127 4.52 6.79 -17.75
C ALA A 127 3.97 7.77 -18.81
N THR A 128 3.71 9.03 -18.45
CA THR A 128 3.28 10.06 -19.40
C THR A 128 4.45 10.61 -20.23
N THR A 129 5.71 10.33 -19.86
CA THR A 129 6.92 10.70 -20.63
C THR A 129 7.51 9.47 -21.34
N SER A 130 6.68 8.74 -22.10
CA SER A 130 7.13 7.77 -23.10
C SER A 130 6.16 7.75 -24.28
N ALA A 131 5.89 8.93 -24.83
CA ALA A 131 5.22 9.13 -26.11
C ALA A 131 5.85 10.34 -26.81
N ALA A 132 7.16 10.26 -27.02
CA ALA A 132 7.96 11.04 -27.97
C ALA A 132 9.42 10.58 -27.76
N ILE A 133 9.91 9.66 -28.60
CA ILE A 133 10.87 9.90 -29.70
C ILE A 133 10.69 8.75 -30.69
#